data_AF-A0A7Y1ZWJ3-F1
#
_entry.id   AF-A0A7Y1ZWJ3-F1
#
_cell.length_a   1.000
_cell.length_b   1.000
_cell.length_c   1.000
_cell.angle_alpha   90.00
_cell.angle_beta   90.00
_cell.angle_gamma   90.00
#
_symmetry.space_group_name_H-M   'P 1'
#
loop_
_entity.id
_entity.type
_entity.pdbx_description
1 polymer ?
#
loop_
_entity_poly.entity_id
_entity_poly.type
_entity_poly.pdbx_seq_one_letter_code
_entity_poly.pdbx_strand_id
1 'polypeptide(L)'
;MRQLFTWRFFAVVAALAGLALVLNAVVVDDDELTAVIEPEIPDRRIDLIAPVLYMQRSPDFSLGPDGTTTGFIDFVFDDRRVMRAAPGTAGEIECEGLNRVGACVVLTDLLGDAVIWFAVLPEGPRGTVELPPILDLEGGYALFENGWQIPYPPVIERRCDGEDIVSFSDFLRRFGPGSTTIVDIETQQVLEVRCAGTGEPEPVAPTTTELVVLTPIAPPTSALDADVDEE
;
A
#
# COMPACT_ATOMS: atom_id res chain seq x y z
N MET A 1 -70.03 17.24 33.40
CA MET A 1 -68.91 16.28 33.51
C MET A 1 -69.40 14.95 34.10
N ARG A 2 -70.04 14.07 33.33
CA ARG A 2 -70.40 12.69 33.76
C ARG A 2 -71.03 11.92 32.59
N GLN A 3 -70.26 11.59 31.56
CA GLN A 3 -70.73 10.64 30.53
C GLN A 3 -69.63 10.03 29.62
N LEU A 4 -68.35 10.12 29.99
CA LEU A 4 -67.26 9.47 29.24
C LEU A 4 -66.78 8.14 29.85
N PHE A 5 -67.35 7.70 30.97
CA PHE A 5 -66.99 6.44 31.65
C PHE A 5 -67.98 5.32 31.33
N THR A 6 -68.11 4.98 30.05
CA THR A 6 -68.81 3.76 29.64
C THR A 6 -67.79 2.62 29.59
N TRP A 7 -68.11 1.45 30.13
CA TRP A 7 -67.25 0.25 30.14
C TRP A 7 -66.60 -0.07 28.79
N ARG A 8 -67.29 0.27 27.69
CA ARG A 8 -66.79 0.10 26.32
C ARG A 8 -65.55 0.93 26.01
N PHE A 9 -65.40 2.11 26.61
CA PHE A 9 -64.21 2.94 26.47
C PHE A 9 -62.98 2.25 27.08
N PHE A 10 -63.12 1.69 28.29
CA PHE A 10 -62.05 0.92 28.93
C PHE A 10 -61.68 -0.33 28.15
N ALA A 11 -62.67 -1.03 27.59
CA ALA A 11 -62.41 -2.20 26.76
C ALA A 11 -61.59 -1.86 25.50
N VAL A 12 -61.87 -0.72 24.86
CA VAL A 12 -61.12 -0.26 23.68
C VAL A 12 -59.70 0.16 24.07
N VAL A 13 -59.53 0.92 25.17
CA VAL A 13 -58.20 1.33 25.64
C VAL A 13 -57.36 0.12 26.03
N ALA A 14 -57.93 -0.88 26.70
CA ALA A 14 -57.24 -2.12 27.04
C ALA A 14 -56.87 -2.94 25.80
N ALA A 15 -57.74 -3.01 24.79
CA ALA A 15 -57.44 -3.69 23.54
C ALA A 15 -56.30 -3.01 22.76
N LEU A 16 -56.29 -1.67 22.71
CA LEU A 16 -55.21 -0.91 22.06
C LEU A 16 -53.89 -1.05 22.83
N ALA A 17 -53.91 -1.01 24.16
CA ALA A 17 -52.74 -1.25 24.98
C ALA A 17 -52.20 -2.68 24.81
N GLY A 18 -53.09 -3.67 24.73
CA GLY A 18 -52.72 -5.06 24.44
C GLY A 18 -52.10 -5.23 23.06
N LEU A 19 -52.67 -4.60 22.03
CA LEU A 19 -52.10 -4.61 20.68
C LEU A 19 -50.71 -3.95 20.65
N ALA A 20 -50.55 -2.81 21.33
CA ALA A 20 -49.25 -2.14 21.45
C ALA A 20 -48.22 -3.02 22.16
N LEU A 21 -48.62 -3.76 23.20
CA LEU A 21 -47.76 -4.71 23.90
C LEU A 21 -47.35 -5.90 23.02
N VAL A 22 -48.28 -6.44 22.24
CA VAL A 22 -47.99 -7.54 21.29
C VAL A 22 -47.06 -7.06 20.18
N LEU A 23 -47.30 -5.86 19.63
CA LEU A 23 -46.40 -5.26 18.64
C LEU A 23 -45.00 -5.05 19.22
N ASN A 24 -44.90 -4.54 20.45
CA ASN A 24 -43.61 -4.37 21.11
C ASN A 24 -42.92 -5.71 21.37
N ALA A 25 -43.65 -6.77 21.73
CA ALA A 25 -43.08 -8.09 21.95
C ALA A 25 -42.56 -8.75 20.66
N VAL A 26 -43.17 -8.47 19.50
CA VAL A 26 -42.70 -8.98 18.20
C VAL A 26 -41.55 -8.15 17.63
N VAL A 27 -41.50 -6.85 17.93
CA VAL A 27 -40.43 -5.95 17.46
C VAL A 27 -39.19 -6.04 18.36
N VAL A 28 -39.35 -6.39 19.64
CA VAL A 28 -38.28 -6.62 20.62
C VAL A 28 -37.99 -8.13 20.76
N ASP A 29 -38.18 -8.90 19.70
CA ASP A 29 -37.44 -10.15 19.58
C ASP A 29 -35.99 -9.75 19.32
N ASP A 30 -35.18 -9.83 20.38
CA ASP A 30 -33.73 -9.63 20.41
C ASP A 30 -33.00 -10.74 19.60
N ASP A 31 -33.39 -10.96 18.35
CA ASP A 31 -32.41 -11.39 17.36
C ASP A 31 -31.55 -10.16 17.09
N GLU A 32 -30.52 -10.03 17.93
CA GLU A 32 -29.38 -9.16 17.72
C GLU A 32 -28.76 -9.55 16.37
N LEU A 33 -29.34 -9.03 15.28
CA LEU A 33 -28.67 -8.86 14.01
C LEU A 33 -27.52 -7.91 14.31
N THR A 34 -26.43 -8.47 14.83
CA THR A 34 -25.11 -7.86 14.78
C THR A 34 -24.83 -7.71 13.30
N ALA A 35 -25.24 -6.57 12.75
CA ALA A 35 -24.76 -6.13 11.46
C ALA A 35 -23.25 -6.10 11.63
N VAL A 36 -22.58 -7.09 11.03
CA VAL A 36 -21.15 -7.03 10.82
C VAL A 36 -20.97 -5.84 9.89
N ILE A 37 -20.77 -4.66 10.47
CA ILE A 37 -20.35 -3.49 9.73
C ILE A 37 -18.93 -3.87 9.32
N GLU A 38 -18.79 -4.39 8.10
CA GLU A 38 -17.49 -4.49 7.46
C GLU A 38 -16.84 -3.11 7.57
N PRO A 39 -15.62 -3.03 8.12
CA PRO A 39 -14.95 -1.75 8.30
C PRO A 39 -14.88 -1.08 6.94
N GLU A 40 -15.51 0.09 6.82
CA GLU A 40 -15.45 0.92 5.62
C GLU A 40 -13.98 1.28 5.39
N ILE A 41 -13.40 0.77 4.29
CA ILE A 41 -12.04 1.09 3.90
C ILE A 41 -12.07 2.56 3.44
N PRO A 42 -11.40 3.48 4.15
CA PRO A 42 -11.46 4.89 3.80
C PRO A 42 -10.74 5.11 2.48
N ASP A 43 -11.37 5.85 1.59
CA ASP A 43 -10.74 6.32 0.36
C ASP A 43 -9.57 7.25 0.69
N ARG A 44 -8.41 6.98 0.08
CA ARG A 44 -7.18 7.77 0.28
C ARG A 44 -6.64 8.21 -1.06
N ARG A 45 -6.52 9.51 -1.26
CA ARG A 45 -5.87 10.02 -2.46
C ARG A 45 -4.38 10.14 -2.19
N ILE A 46 -3.58 9.39 -2.94
CA ILE A 46 -2.14 9.45 -2.79
C ILE A 46 -1.64 10.68 -3.58
N ASP A 47 -1.18 11.69 -2.85
CA ASP A 47 -0.70 12.95 -3.42
C ASP A 47 0.82 12.94 -3.66
N LEU A 48 1.56 12.06 -2.99
CA LEU A 48 3.00 11.89 -3.19
C LEU A 48 3.41 10.42 -3.12
N ILE A 49 4.18 10.00 -4.11
CA ILE A 49 4.92 8.74 -4.16
C ILE A 49 6.39 9.09 -4.38
N ALA A 50 7.26 8.72 -3.46
CA ALA A 50 8.67 9.12 -3.53
C ALA A 50 9.62 8.07 -2.94
N PRO A 51 10.81 7.90 -3.54
CA PRO A 51 11.82 7.03 -2.97
C PRO A 51 12.40 7.72 -1.74
N VAL A 52 12.51 6.98 -0.64
CA VAL A 52 13.06 7.51 0.61
C VAL A 52 14.53 7.14 0.70
N LEU A 53 15.40 8.14 0.83
CA LEU A 53 16.82 7.94 1.01
C LEU A 53 17.07 7.23 2.35
N TYR A 54 16.50 7.74 3.44
CA TYR A 54 16.43 7.07 4.73
C TYR A 54 15.33 7.68 5.60
N MET A 55 14.94 6.96 6.65
CA MET A 55 13.95 7.42 7.63
C MET A 55 14.61 7.71 8.97
N GLN A 56 14.28 8.83 9.58
CA GLN A 56 14.69 9.17 10.94
C GLN A 56 13.48 9.17 11.86
N ARG A 57 13.50 8.28 12.86
CA ARG A 57 12.43 8.11 13.84
C ARG A 57 12.81 8.79 15.14
N SER A 58 11.85 9.44 15.80
CA SER A 58 12.05 9.90 17.16
C SER A 58 12.16 8.72 18.14
N PRO A 59 12.77 8.90 19.33
CA PRO A 59 12.97 7.81 20.28
C PRO A 59 11.68 7.15 20.79
N ASP A 60 10.59 7.90 20.79
CA ASP A 60 9.24 7.51 21.19
C ASP A 60 8.39 7.00 20.02
N PHE A 61 8.91 6.98 18.80
CA PHE A 61 8.16 6.51 17.63
C PHE A 61 7.84 5.02 17.73
N SER A 62 6.54 4.73 17.68
CA SER A 62 5.98 3.42 17.38
C SER A 62 4.74 3.60 16.51
N LEU A 63 4.36 2.53 15.79
CA LEU A 63 3.06 2.41 15.16
C LEU A 63 2.14 1.65 16.13
N GLY A 64 1.02 2.26 16.50
CA GLY A 64 0.01 1.66 17.36
C GLY A 64 -0.68 0.47 16.71
N PRO A 65 -1.46 -0.32 17.48
CA PRO A 65 -2.23 -1.44 16.95
C PRO A 65 -3.33 -1.00 15.96
N ASP A 66 -3.70 0.28 16.00
CA ASP A 66 -4.63 0.97 15.12
C ASP A 66 -3.94 1.60 13.90
N GLY A 67 -2.63 1.43 13.74
CA GLY A 67 -1.86 2.04 12.66
C GLY A 67 -1.50 3.50 12.90
N THR A 68 -1.64 4.04 14.12
CA THR A 68 -1.37 5.45 14.41
C THR A 68 0.02 5.66 15.00
N THR A 69 0.75 6.69 14.56
CA THR A 69 2.08 7.02 15.09
C THR A 69 2.00 7.60 16.52
N THR A 70 2.94 7.23 17.38
CA THR A 70 3.10 7.82 18.72
C THR A 70 4.21 8.90 18.79
N GLY A 71 5.16 8.84 17.85
CA GLY A 71 6.29 9.76 17.72
C GLY A 71 6.39 10.33 16.30
N PHE A 72 7.49 11.04 16.02
CA PHE A 72 7.79 11.58 14.69
C PHE A 72 8.50 10.55 13.83
N ILE A 73 8.19 10.54 12.53
CA ILE A 73 9.01 9.92 11.51
C ILE A 73 9.28 10.93 10.39
N ASP A 74 10.56 11.12 10.10
CA ASP A 74 11.07 11.99 9.05
C ASP A 74 11.49 11.12 7.86
N PHE A 75 10.85 11.34 6.72
CA PHE A 75 11.23 10.79 5.43
C PHE A 75 12.20 11.77 4.77
N VAL A 76 13.45 11.34 4.59
CA VAL A 76 14.48 12.14 3.95
C VAL A 76 14.64 11.70 2.50
N PHE A 77 14.54 12.65 1.57
CA PHE A 77 14.65 12.41 0.13
C PHE A 77 16.09 12.68 -0.38
N ASP A 78 16.35 12.30 -1.62
CA ASP A 78 17.67 12.41 -2.28
C ASP A 78 18.18 13.87 -2.39
N ASP A 79 17.27 14.82 -2.60
CA ASP A 79 17.54 16.26 -2.65
C ASP A 79 17.64 16.93 -1.27
N ARG A 80 17.60 16.14 -0.20
CA ARG A 80 17.63 16.55 1.21
C ARG A 80 16.38 17.28 1.69
N ARG A 81 15.28 17.27 0.93
CA ARG A 81 13.97 17.61 1.49
C ARG A 81 13.61 16.60 2.57
N VAL A 82 12.86 17.09 3.56
CA VAL A 82 12.36 16.27 4.67
C VAL A 82 10.85 16.44 4.73
N MET A 83 10.13 15.33 4.70
CA MET A 83 8.70 15.27 5.00
C MET A 83 8.53 14.57 6.34
N ARG A 84 7.73 15.16 7.22
CA ARG A 84 7.52 14.68 8.59
C ARG A 84 6.09 14.22 8.77
N ALA A 85 5.90 12.98 9.22
CA ALA A 85 4.66 12.56 9.85
C ALA A 85 4.76 12.81 11.36
N ALA A 86 3.75 13.49 11.90
CA ALA A 86 3.67 13.82 13.32
C ALA A 86 3.08 12.65 14.13
N PRO A 87 3.18 12.67 15.48
CA PRO A 87 2.36 11.81 16.32
C PRO A 87 0.88 11.97 16.01
N GLY A 88 0.12 10.88 16.01
CA GLY A 88 -1.30 10.86 15.66
C GLY A 88 -1.58 10.71 14.17
N THR A 89 -0.56 10.62 13.31
CA THR A 89 -0.72 10.34 11.88
C THR A 89 -0.97 8.84 11.69
N ALA A 90 -2.02 8.49 10.94
CA ALA A 90 -2.26 7.09 10.58
C ALA A 90 -1.28 6.64 9.48
N GLY A 91 -0.87 5.39 9.49
CA GLY A 91 -0.03 4.85 8.44
C GLY A 91 0.29 3.38 8.60
N GLU A 92 1.02 2.86 7.64
CA GLU A 92 1.46 1.47 7.59
C GLU A 92 2.92 1.37 7.11
N ILE A 93 3.62 0.36 7.59
CA ILE A 93 5.03 0.14 7.29
C ILE A 93 5.22 -1.35 6.96
N GLU A 94 5.36 -1.65 5.67
CA GLU A 94 5.62 -3.00 5.17
C GLU A 94 7.07 -3.17 4.70
N CYS A 95 7.79 -2.08 4.46
CA CYS A 95 9.20 -2.13 4.09
C CYS A 95 10.07 -2.62 5.26
N GLU A 96 10.61 -3.84 5.18
CA GLU A 96 11.59 -4.35 6.16
C GLU A 96 12.93 -3.61 6.11
N GLY A 97 13.21 -2.95 4.98
CA GLY A 97 14.47 -2.28 4.66
C GLY A 97 14.65 -0.88 5.26
N LEU A 98 13.96 -0.51 6.35
CA LEU A 98 13.92 0.89 6.83
C LEU A 98 15.28 1.54 7.09
N ASN A 99 16.30 0.73 7.41
CA ASN A 99 17.67 1.19 7.69
C ASN A 99 18.60 1.12 6.47
N ARG A 100 18.12 0.58 5.34
CA ARG A 100 18.87 0.52 4.09
C ARG A 100 18.58 1.77 3.27
N VAL A 101 19.63 2.36 2.73
CA VAL A 101 19.51 3.56 1.90
C VAL A 101 18.80 3.21 0.59
N GLY A 102 17.75 3.97 0.24
CA GLY A 102 17.03 3.81 -1.02
C GLY A 102 16.39 2.43 -1.21
N ALA A 103 15.88 1.83 -0.13
CA ALA A 103 15.22 0.52 -0.19
C ALA A 103 13.69 0.60 -0.08
N CYS A 104 13.16 1.77 0.28
CA CYS A 104 11.75 1.97 0.58
C CYS A 104 11.20 3.17 -0.18
N VAL A 105 9.92 3.08 -0.49
CA VAL A 105 9.11 4.14 -1.08
C VAL A 105 8.11 4.58 -0.02
N VAL A 106 7.85 5.88 0.05
CA VAL A 106 6.74 6.40 0.83
C VAL A 106 5.62 6.85 -0.11
N LEU A 107 4.40 6.42 0.21
CA LEU A 107 3.16 6.90 -0.40
C LEU A 107 2.42 7.71 0.66
N THR A 108 1.96 8.92 0.33
CA THR A 108 1.26 9.77 1.31
C THR A 108 0.02 10.45 0.75
N ASP A 109 -0.99 10.54 1.60
CA ASP A 109 -2.11 11.47 1.47
C ASP A 109 -1.74 12.77 2.20
N LEU A 110 -1.76 13.89 1.47
CA LEU A 110 -1.27 15.18 1.93
C LEU A 110 -2.38 16.21 1.98
N LEU A 111 -2.43 16.96 3.09
CA LEU A 111 -3.23 18.18 3.20
C LEU A 111 -2.30 19.39 3.25
N GLY A 112 -2.00 19.94 2.08
CA GLY A 112 -0.93 20.93 1.94
C GLY A 112 0.42 20.26 2.19
N ASP A 113 1.15 20.72 3.22
CA ASP A 113 2.43 20.12 3.63
C ASP A 113 2.28 19.08 4.76
N ALA A 114 1.06 18.85 5.25
CA ALA A 114 0.81 17.94 6.36
C ALA A 114 0.50 16.52 5.86
N VAL A 115 1.17 15.53 6.44
CA VAL A 115 0.89 14.10 6.18
C VAL A 115 -0.35 13.69 6.96
N ILE A 116 -1.43 13.41 6.25
CA ILE A 116 -2.69 12.90 6.82
C ILE A 116 -2.60 11.38 7.00
N TRP A 117 -1.98 10.72 6.04
CA TRP A 117 -1.72 9.28 6.09
C TRP A 117 -0.49 8.90 5.26
N PHE A 118 0.19 7.82 5.62
CA PHE A 118 1.32 7.28 4.84
C PHE A 118 1.37 5.76 4.78
N ALA A 119 1.96 5.22 3.71
CA ALA A 119 2.46 3.86 3.63
C ALA A 119 3.94 3.85 3.29
N VAL A 120 4.69 2.93 3.89
CA VAL A 120 6.09 2.67 3.55
C VAL A 120 6.20 1.27 2.97
N LEU A 121 6.45 1.18 1.67
CA LEU A 121 6.51 -0.06 0.91
C LEU A 121 7.94 -0.32 0.41
N PRO A 122 8.32 -1.58 0.14
CA PRO A 122 9.59 -1.87 -0.50
C PRO A 122 9.65 -1.26 -1.90
N GLU A 123 10.82 -0.71 -2.26
CA GLU A 123 11.06 -0.28 -3.64
C GLU A 123 11.25 -1.50 -4.54
N GLY A 124 10.47 -1.53 -5.62
CA GLY A 124 10.55 -2.51 -6.68
C GLY A 124 11.65 -2.18 -7.69
N PRO A 125 11.88 -3.09 -8.67
CA PRO A 125 12.90 -2.87 -9.68
C PRO A 125 12.59 -1.63 -10.54
N ARG A 126 13.64 -0.94 -10.98
CA ARG A 126 13.54 0.22 -11.90
C ARG A 126 12.70 1.38 -11.38
N GLY A 127 12.72 1.65 -10.06
CA GLY A 127 12.00 2.79 -9.49
C GLY A 127 10.49 2.60 -9.53
N THR A 128 10.02 1.40 -9.19
CA THR A 128 8.59 1.08 -9.14
C THR A 128 8.16 0.65 -7.75
N VAL A 129 6.86 0.59 -7.51
CA VAL A 129 6.28 -0.04 -6.32
C VAL A 129 5.14 -0.96 -6.74
N GLU A 130 5.09 -2.15 -6.15
CA GLU A 130 4.03 -3.12 -6.41
C GLU A 130 2.87 -2.88 -5.43
N LEU A 131 1.66 -2.81 -5.96
CA LEU A 131 0.44 -2.51 -5.25
C LEU A 131 -0.65 -3.57 -5.50
N PRO A 132 -1.68 -3.62 -4.64
CA PRO A 132 -2.83 -4.49 -4.82
C PRO A 132 -3.58 -4.25 -6.15
N PRO A 133 -4.56 -5.11 -6.46
CA PRO A 133 -5.44 -4.93 -7.61
C PRO A 133 -6.13 -3.57 -7.69
N ILE A 134 -6.35 -3.11 -8.92
CA ILE A 134 -7.27 -2.02 -9.25
C ILE A 134 -8.70 -2.59 -9.29
N LEU A 135 -9.63 -1.89 -8.63
CA LEU A 135 -11.06 -2.14 -8.67
C LEU A 135 -11.76 -1.38 -9.80
N ASP A 136 -11.41 -0.09 -9.97
CA ASP A 136 -12.06 0.77 -10.96
C ASP A 136 -11.15 1.93 -11.42
N LEU A 137 -11.53 2.59 -12.51
CA LEU A 137 -10.91 3.82 -13.02
C LEU A 137 -11.94 4.95 -13.05
N GLU A 138 -11.77 5.95 -12.19
CA GLU A 138 -12.70 7.09 -12.09
C GLU A 138 -11.95 8.42 -12.00
N GLY A 139 -12.40 9.42 -12.77
CA GLY A 139 -11.91 10.79 -12.63
C GLY A 139 -10.41 10.99 -12.89
N GLY A 140 -9.75 10.07 -13.61
CA GLY A 140 -8.30 10.08 -13.83
C GLY A 140 -7.49 9.38 -12.75
N TYR A 141 -8.15 8.69 -11.81
CA TYR A 141 -7.54 7.89 -10.75
C TYR A 141 -7.94 6.41 -10.88
N ALA A 142 -6.99 5.53 -10.56
CA ALA A 142 -7.24 4.13 -10.35
C ALA A 142 -7.58 3.92 -8.87
N LEU A 143 -8.74 3.32 -8.61
CA LEU A 143 -9.20 2.92 -7.29
C LEU A 143 -8.69 1.51 -7.00
N PHE A 144 -8.03 1.32 -5.87
CA PHE A 144 -7.43 0.05 -5.46
C PHE A 144 -8.31 -0.67 -4.42
N GLU A 145 -8.09 -1.98 -4.26
CA GLU A 145 -8.84 -2.80 -3.29
C GLU A 145 -8.68 -2.32 -1.83
N ASN A 146 -7.55 -1.68 -1.52
CA ASN A 146 -7.27 -1.09 -0.21
C ASN A 146 -7.74 0.37 -0.08
N GLY A 147 -8.61 0.85 -0.98
CA GLY A 147 -9.18 2.20 -0.94
C GLY A 147 -8.25 3.30 -1.44
N TRP A 148 -7.09 2.98 -2.01
CA TRP A 148 -6.18 4.00 -2.50
C TRP A 148 -6.61 4.51 -3.87
N GLN A 149 -6.31 5.77 -4.14
CA GLN A 149 -6.55 6.42 -5.43
C GLN A 149 -5.23 6.99 -5.94
N ILE A 150 -4.76 6.47 -7.07
CA ILE A 150 -3.49 6.88 -7.70
C ILE A 150 -3.76 7.28 -9.16
N PRO A 151 -3.17 8.38 -9.65
CA PRO A 151 -3.32 8.76 -11.06
C PRO A 151 -2.84 7.67 -12.02
N TYR A 152 -3.43 7.63 -13.21
CA TYR A 152 -2.99 6.72 -14.28
C TYR A 152 -2.83 7.46 -15.62
N PRO A 153 -1.92 7.01 -16.50
CA PRO A 153 -1.75 7.58 -17.83
C PRO A 153 -2.91 7.15 -18.74
N PRO A 154 -3.11 7.79 -19.91
CA PRO A 154 -4.18 7.41 -20.84
C PRO A 154 -4.20 5.93 -21.27
N VAL A 155 -3.05 5.24 -21.17
CA VAL A 155 -2.90 3.81 -21.48
C VAL A 155 -2.09 3.15 -20.37
N ILE A 156 -2.71 2.18 -19.67
CA ILE A 156 -2.04 1.30 -18.71
C ILE A 156 -1.56 0.04 -19.46
N GLU A 157 -0.28 -0.32 -19.28
CA GLU A 157 0.27 -1.54 -19.87
C GLU A 157 -0.29 -2.79 -19.18
N ARG A 158 -0.52 -3.85 -19.95
CA ARG A 158 -1.11 -5.10 -19.45
C ARG A 158 -0.17 -6.25 -19.75
N ARG A 159 0.42 -6.85 -18.73
CA ARG A 159 1.34 -7.98 -18.84
C ARG A 159 0.64 -9.27 -18.42
N CYS A 160 0.17 -10.01 -19.42
CA CYS A 160 -0.68 -11.17 -19.26
C CYS A 160 -0.34 -12.28 -20.26
N ASP A 161 0.95 -12.49 -20.57
CA ASP A 161 1.47 -13.63 -21.35
C ASP A 161 0.72 -13.98 -22.65
N GLY A 162 0.34 -12.96 -23.43
CA GLY A 162 -0.30 -13.14 -24.75
C GLY A 162 -1.82 -13.32 -24.71
N GLU A 163 -2.45 -13.10 -23.55
CA GLU A 163 -3.90 -13.01 -23.45
C GLU A 163 -4.46 -11.88 -24.34
N ASP A 164 -5.52 -12.20 -25.09
CA ASP A 164 -6.24 -11.22 -25.90
C ASP A 164 -7.19 -10.43 -24.98
N ILE A 165 -6.73 -9.25 -24.58
CA ILE A 165 -7.45 -8.32 -23.71
C ILE A 165 -7.83 -7.09 -24.52
N VAL A 166 -9.10 -7.03 -24.92
CA VAL A 166 -9.60 -6.00 -25.84
C VAL A 166 -9.78 -4.62 -25.20
N SER A 167 -9.96 -4.56 -23.88
CA SER A 167 -10.18 -3.30 -23.14
C SER A 167 -9.76 -3.44 -21.67
N PHE A 168 -9.60 -2.32 -20.97
CA PHE A 168 -9.29 -2.34 -19.54
C PHE A 168 -10.47 -2.89 -18.71
N SER A 169 -11.72 -2.63 -19.11
CA SER A 169 -12.89 -3.25 -18.46
C SER A 169 -12.91 -4.77 -18.63
N ASP A 170 -12.43 -5.29 -19.77
CA ASP A 170 -12.25 -6.74 -19.95
C ASP A 170 -11.15 -7.30 -19.04
N PHE A 171 -10.06 -6.55 -18.87
CA PHE A 171 -9.02 -6.88 -17.89
C PHE A 171 -9.58 -6.95 -16.47
N LEU A 172 -10.22 -5.89 -15.97
CA LEU A 172 -10.75 -5.83 -14.59
C LEU A 172 -11.70 -7.00 -14.31
N ARG A 173 -12.59 -7.30 -15.26
CA ARG A 173 -13.55 -8.40 -15.13
C ARG A 173 -12.90 -9.78 -15.09
N ARG A 174 -11.83 -10.01 -15.86
CA ARG A 174 -11.21 -11.34 -16.04
C ARG A 174 -10.04 -11.60 -15.09
N PHE A 175 -9.25 -10.57 -14.82
CA PHE A 175 -7.95 -10.65 -14.16
C PHE A 175 -7.78 -9.65 -13.02
N GLY A 176 -8.74 -8.75 -12.80
CA GLY A 176 -8.69 -7.79 -11.69
C GLY A 176 -8.39 -8.48 -10.36
N PRO A 177 -9.22 -9.45 -9.91
CA PRO A 177 -8.94 -10.21 -8.70
C PRO A 177 -7.61 -10.97 -8.79
N GLY A 178 -6.70 -10.68 -7.87
CA GLY A 178 -5.38 -11.32 -7.80
C GLY A 178 -4.33 -10.78 -8.78
N SER A 179 -4.63 -9.70 -9.51
CA SER A 179 -3.61 -8.97 -10.26
C SER A 179 -2.63 -8.22 -9.35
N THR A 180 -1.47 -7.88 -9.89
CA THR A 180 -0.52 -6.97 -9.24
C THR A 180 -0.40 -5.70 -10.07
N THR A 181 -0.52 -4.55 -9.42
CA THR A 181 -0.38 -3.26 -10.06
C THR A 181 1.02 -2.73 -9.85
N ILE A 182 1.63 -2.17 -10.89
CA ILE A 182 2.96 -1.58 -10.84
C ILE A 182 2.82 -0.08 -11.02
N VAL A 183 3.24 0.68 -10.01
CA VAL A 183 3.28 2.13 -10.04
C VAL A 183 4.71 2.59 -10.27
N ASP A 184 4.87 3.52 -11.19
CA ASP A 184 6.14 4.18 -11.45
C ASP A 184 6.33 5.36 -10.48
N ILE A 185 7.46 5.41 -9.80
CA ILE A 185 7.72 6.38 -8.74
C ILE A 185 8.02 7.77 -9.34
N GLU A 186 8.67 7.84 -10.50
CA GLU A 186 9.07 9.12 -11.11
C GLU A 186 7.84 9.89 -11.61
N THR A 187 6.94 9.19 -12.30
CA THR A 187 5.69 9.76 -12.84
C THR A 187 4.55 9.76 -11.83
N GLN A 188 4.68 9.01 -10.73
CA GLN A 188 3.67 8.80 -9.69
C GLN A 188 2.34 8.29 -10.27
N GLN A 189 2.44 7.37 -11.22
CA GLN A 189 1.31 6.88 -11.99
C GLN A 189 1.32 5.35 -12.10
N VAL A 190 0.12 4.79 -12.25
CA VAL A 190 -0.05 3.37 -12.59
C VAL A 190 0.56 3.11 -13.97
N LEU A 191 1.65 2.36 -14.03
CA LEU A 191 2.35 2.05 -15.27
C LEU A 191 1.81 0.78 -15.94
N GLU A 192 1.74 -0.30 -15.16
CA GLU A 192 1.45 -1.64 -15.65
C GLU A 192 0.54 -2.40 -14.67
N VAL A 193 -0.28 -3.30 -15.20
CA VAL A 193 -0.94 -4.36 -14.44
C VAL A 193 -0.46 -5.73 -14.89
N ARG A 194 -0.20 -6.62 -13.94
CA ARG A 194 0.21 -8.01 -14.17
C ARG A 194 -0.93 -8.94 -13.80
N CYS A 195 -1.26 -9.86 -14.70
CA CYS A 195 -2.31 -10.83 -14.45
C CYS A 195 -1.92 -11.83 -13.34
N ALA A 196 -2.93 -12.33 -12.61
CA ALA A 196 -2.74 -13.40 -11.65
C ALA A 196 -2.18 -14.66 -12.34
N GLY A 197 -1.09 -15.22 -11.81
CA GLY A 197 -0.52 -16.49 -12.31
C GLY A 197 0.51 -16.38 -13.45
N THR A 198 0.82 -15.17 -13.96
CA THR A 198 1.91 -14.93 -14.94
C THR A 198 3.23 -14.52 -14.28
N GLY A 199 3.38 -14.82 -12.97
CA GLY A 199 4.53 -14.49 -12.14
C GLY A 199 5.33 -15.72 -11.77
N GLU A 200 5.76 -16.53 -12.73
CA GLU A 200 6.88 -17.44 -12.48
C GLU A 200 8.17 -16.61 -12.70
N PRO A 201 9.05 -16.46 -11.70
CA PRO A 201 10.32 -15.79 -11.92
C PRO A 201 11.08 -16.55 -12.99
N GLU A 202 11.53 -15.88 -14.05
CA GLU A 202 12.48 -16.47 -15.00
C GLU A 202 13.59 -17.16 -14.17
N PRO A 203 13.84 -18.47 -14.35
CA PRO A 203 14.90 -19.13 -13.63
C PRO A 203 16.20 -18.43 -14.03
N VAL A 204 16.83 -17.76 -13.07
CA VAL A 204 18.16 -17.20 -13.23
C VAL A 204 19.06 -18.38 -13.62
N ALA A 205 19.45 -18.43 -14.89
CA ALA A 205 20.40 -19.41 -15.36
C ALA A 205 21.63 -19.32 -14.46
N PRO A 206 22.15 -20.43 -13.88
CA PRO A 206 23.34 -20.35 -13.06
C PRO A 206 24.46 -19.79 -13.92
N THR A 207 24.94 -18.59 -13.57
CA THR A 207 26.16 -18.04 -14.13
C THR A 207 27.28 -18.95 -13.64
N THR A 208 27.69 -19.89 -14.49
CA THR A 208 28.93 -20.65 -14.31
C THR A 208 30.05 -19.63 -14.17
N THR A 209 30.50 -19.42 -12.93
CA THR A 209 31.71 -18.66 -12.65
C THR A 209 32.87 -19.48 -13.17
N GLU A 210 33.31 -19.19 -14.39
CA GLU A 210 34.52 -19.77 -14.95
C GLU A 210 35.71 -19.16 -14.18
N LEU A 211 36.32 -19.98 -13.34
CA LEU A 211 37.42 -19.58 -12.49
C LEU A 211 38.67 -19.37 -13.36
N VAL A 212 38.93 -18.13 -13.76
CA VAL A 212 40.17 -17.76 -14.47
C VAL A 212 41.33 -17.86 -13.47
N VAL A 213 42.07 -18.97 -13.54
CA VAL A 213 43.34 -19.16 -12.83
C VAL A 213 44.38 -18.22 -13.46
N LEU A 214 44.74 -17.16 -12.73
CA LEU A 214 45.85 -16.28 -13.11
C LEU A 214 47.18 -17.02 -12.90
N THR A 215 47.86 -17.34 -14.00
CA THR A 215 49.23 -17.84 -13.99
C THR A 215 50.17 -16.76 -13.43
N PRO A 216 51.01 -17.04 -12.41
CA PRO A 216 51.95 -16.05 -11.90
C PRO A 216 53.05 -15.77 -12.94
N ILE A 217 53.18 -14.48 -13.28
CA ILE A 217 54.28 -13.95 -14.10
C ILE A 217 55.56 -14.00 -13.27
N ALA A 218 56.57 -14.72 -13.75
CA ALA A 218 57.90 -14.76 -13.14
C ALA A 218 58.57 -13.37 -13.19
N PRO A 219 59.31 -12.97 -12.14
CA PRO A 219 60.03 -11.71 -12.15
C PRO A 219 61.19 -11.75 -13.16
N PRO A 220 61.46 -10.65 -13.90
CA PRO A 220 62.64 -10.58 -14.75
C PRO A 220 63.91 -10.49 -13.92
N THR A 221 64.77 -11.49 -14.09
CA THR A 221 66.18 -11.50 -13.68
C THR A 221 66.89 -10.31 -14.32
N SER A 222 67.21 -9.28 -13.52
CA SER A 222 68.15 -8.24 -13.93
C SER A 222 69.50 -8.56 -13.32
N ALA A 223 70.40 -9.08 -14.15
CA ALA A 223 71.83 -9.04 -13.91
C ALA A 223 72.31 -7.60 -14.14
N LEU A 224 72.99 -7.02 -13.16
CA LEU A 224 73.85 -5.86 -13.36
C LEU A 224 75.11 -6.09 -12.53
N ASP A 225 76.13 -6.61 -13.22
CA ASP A 225 77.50 -6.69 -12.74
C ASP A 225 78.17 -5.31 -12.76
N ALA A 226 78.95 -5.07 -11.72
CA ALA A 226 80.25 -4.39 -11.67
C ALA A 226 80.35 -2.92 -12.10
N ASP A 227 80.73 -2.02 -11.19
CA ASP A 227 82.14 -1.75 -10.82
C ASP A 227 82.28 -0.41 -10.04
N VAL A 228 83.11 -0.45 -8.97
CA VAL A 228 84.14 0.56 -8.58
C VAL A 228 83.64 1.95 -8.07
N ASP A 229 83.96 2.43 -6.85
CA ASP A 229 85.29 2.80 -6.33
C ASP A 229 85.35 2.87 -4.78
N GLU A 230 86.57 2.70 -4.27
CA GLU A 230 87.03 2.82 -2.88
C GLU A 230 87.28 4.28 -2.45
N GLU A 231 86.99 4.63 -1.18
CA GLU A 231 87.91 5.27 -0.21
C GLU A 231 87.32 5.21 1.23
#